data_AF-A0A7V6H2V7-F1
#
_entry.id   AF-A0A7V6H2V7-F1
#
_cell.length_a   1.000
_cell.length_b   1.000
_cell.length_c   1.000
_cell.angle_alpha   90.00
_cell.angle_beta   90.00
_cell.angle_gamma   90.00
#
_symmetry.space_group_name_H-M   'P 1'
#
loop_
_entity.id
_entity.type
_entity.pdbx_description
1 polymer ?
#
loop_
_entity_poly.entity_id
_entity_poly.type
_entity_poly.pdbx_seq_one_letter_code
_entity_poly.pdbx_strand_id
1 'polypeptide(L)'
;MSLKINSRTLAHFPVRLFYLGLAFVYFCYEIIKSGLVIAKLIISGSRGDGGCIITYHCRLEKHWQKLLLFNMISMTPGTLGVDVDNDGSIFVIHLLNVDDKDHFFKQARIFENLLSKAL
;
A
#
# COMPACT_ATOMS: atom_id res chain seq x y z
N MET A 1 -14.35 36.71 7.74
CA MET A 1 -13.76 35.96 6.61
C MET A 1 -14.72 34.82 6.28
N SER A 2 -15.62 35.05 5.33
CA SER A 2 -16.76 34.14 5.05
C SER A 2 -16.29 32.95 4.22
N LEU A 3 -16.26 31.77 4.84
CA LEU A 3 -16.08 30.49 4.16
C LEU A 3 -17.30 30.24 3.27
N LYS A 4 -17.21 30.61 1.99
CA LYS A 4 -18.12 30.11 0.95
C LYS A 4 -17.87 28.61 0.78
N ILE A 5 -18.54 27.81 1.60
CA ILE A 5 -18.56 26.35 1.45
C ILE A 5 -19.42 26.03 0.22
N ASN A 6 -18.74 25.64 -0.85
CA ASN A 6 -19.35 25.21 -2.11
C ASN A 6 -20.13 23.89 -1.89
N SER A 7 -21.42 23.88 -2.20
CA SER A 7 -22.32 22.74 -1.97
C SER A 7 -21.96 21.49 -2.78
N ARG A 8 -21.14 21.62 -3.83
CA ARG A 8 -20.62 20.49 -4.62
C ARG A 8 -19.56 19.65 -3.87
N THR A 9 -18.87 20.22 -2.89
CA THR A 9 -17.84 19.50 -2.10
C THR A 9 -18.46 18.54 -1.08
N LEU A 10 -19.70 18.81 -0.65
CA LEU A 10 -20.41 18.02 0.37
C LEU A 10 -20.92 16.65 -0.14
N ALA A 11 -21.27 16.54 -1.42
CA ALA A 11 -21.79 15.30 -1.99
C ALA A 11 -20.73 14.20 -2.18
N HIS A 12 -19.46 14.58 -2.36
CA HIS A 12 -18.35 13.64 -2.50
C HIS A 12 -17.73 13.21 -1.17
N PHE A 13 -18.06 13.90 -0.08
CA PHE A 13 -17.56 13.61 1.26
C PHE A 13 -17.91 12.20 1.77
N PRO A 14 -19.17 11.71 1.68
CA PRO A 14 -19.50 10.36 2.11
C PRO A 14 -18.82 9.28 1.25
N VAL A 15 -18.66 9.54 -0.05
CA VAL A 15 -17.99 8.61 -0.98
C VAL A 15 -16.50 8.48 -0.64
N ARG A 16 -15.81 9.60 -0.40
CA ARG A 16 -14.40 9.60 0.02
C ARG A 16 -14.21 8.87 1.35
N LEU A 17 -15.08 9.14 2.32
CA LEU A 17 -15.03 8.49 3.63
C LEU A 17 -15.26 6.98 3.51
N PHE A 18 -16.18 6.56 2.63
CA PHE A 18 -16.42 5.16 2.33
C PHE A 18 -15.17 4.46 1.75
N TYR A 19 -14.52 5.04 0.74
CA TYR A 19 -13.29 4.47 0.17
C TYR A 19 -12.13 4.46 1.18
N LEU A 20 -12.04 5.46 2.05
CA LEU A 20 -11.04 5.50 3.11
C LEU A 20 -11.28 4.38 4.14
N GLY A 21 -12.53 4.17 4.55
CA GLY A 21 -12.92 3.05 5.41
C GLY A 21 -12.61 1.70 4.77
N LEU A 22 -12.92 1.54 3.48
CA LEU A 22 -12.61 0.33 2.73
C LEU A 22 -11.10 0.08 2.64
N ALA A 23 -10.31 1.12 2.35
CA ALA A 23 -8.85 1.05 2.34
C ALA A 23 -8.29 0.61 3.70
N PHE A 24 -8.82 1.18 4.78
CA PHE A 24 -8.41 0.84 6.14
C PHE A 24 -8.73 -0.62 6.50
N VAL A 25 -9.95 -1.08 6.24
CA VAL A 25 -10.35 -2.47 6.51
C VAL A 25 -9.50 -3.46 5.71
N TYR A 26 -9.30 -3.18 4.41
CA TYR A 26 -8.45 -4.01 3.56
C TYR A 26 -6.99 -4.04 4.05
N PHE A 27 -6.46 -2.89 4.49
CA PHE A 27 -5.12 -2.80 5.07
C PHE A 27 -4.98 -3.61 6.37
N CYS A 28 -5.94 -3.50 7.29
CA CYS A 28 -5.92 -4.28 8.53
C CYS A 28 -5.95 -5.79 8.24
N TYR A 29 -6.74 -6.22 7.25
CA TYR A 29 -6.77 -7.61 6.82
C TYR A 29 -5.39 -8.09 6.31
N GLU A 30 -4.74 -7.30 5.45
CA GLU A 30 -3.40 -7.64 4.93
C GLU A 30 -2.32 -7.65 6.01
N ILE A 31 -2.37 -6.74 7.00
CA ILE A 31 -1.46 -6.78 8.16
C ILE A 31 -1.61 -8.08 8.96
N ILE A 32 -2.84 -8.47 9.27
CA ILE A 32 -3.09 -9.70 10.04
C ILE A 32 -2.58 -10.91 9.24
N LYS A 33 -2.88 -10.97 7.95
CA LYS A 33 -2.37 -11.99 7.03
C LYS A 33 -0.84 -12.00 7.00
N SER A 34 -0.20 -10.84 6.98
CA SER A 34 1.26 -10.69 7.00
C SER A 34 1.86 -11.34 8.23
N GLY A 35 1.34 -11.02 9.42
CA GLY A 35 1.78 -11.64 10.67
C GLY A 35 1.65 -13.17 10.66
N LEU A 36 0.55 -13.71 10.14
CA LEU A 36 0.33 -15.16 10.07
C LEU A 36 1.28 -15.86 9.08
N VAL A 37 1.50 -15.27 7.90
CA VAL A 37 2.42 -15.82 6.89
C VAL A 37 3.85 -15.86 7.42
N ILE A 38 4.31 -14.76 8.02
CA ILE A 38 5.65 -14.68 8.61
C ILE A 38 5.80 -15.64 9.81
N ALA A 39 4.80 -15.72 10.69
CA ALA A 39 4.82 -16.67 11.80
C ALA A 39 4.95 -18.13 11.31
N LYS A 40 4.18 -18.51 10.27
CA LYS A 40 4.27 -19.84 9.67
C LYS A 40 5.65 -20.11 9.06
N LEU A 41 6.23 -19.11 8.39
CA LEU A 41 7.57 -19.21 7.80
C LEU A 41 8.62 -19.49 8.90
N ILE A 42 8.58 -18.71 9.99
CA ILE A 42 9.48 -18.88 11.14
C ILE A 42 9.34 -20.29 11.74
N ILE A 43 8.11 -20.74 11.99
CA ILE A 43 7.85 -22.08 12.56
C ILE A 43 8.35 -23.20 11.63
N SER A 44 8.21 -23.01 10.31
CA SER A 44 8.69 -23.98 9.32
C SER A 44 10.22 -24.03 9.16
N GLY A 45 10.95 -23.07 9.76
CA GLY A 45 12.39 -22.94 9.59
C GLY A 45 12.84 -22.46 8.20
N SER A 46 11.90 -22.09 7.32
CA SER A 46 12.20 -21.51 6.01
C SER A 46 12.69 -20.07 6.14
N ARG A 47 13.61 -19.67 5.26
CA ARG A 47 14.10 -18.28 5.15
C ARG A 47 13.45 -17.52 3.99
N GLY A 48 12.48 -18.13 3.31
CA GLY A 48 11.96 -17.67 2.02
C GLY A 48 12.77 -18.21 0.83
N ASP A 49 12.18 -18.15 -0.36
CA ASP A 49 12.75 -18.76 -1.57
C ASP A 49 13.43 -17.69 -2.44
N GLY A 50 14.64 -17.29 -2.04
CA GLY A 50 15.52 -16.48 -2.90
C GLY A 50 14.95 -15.09 -3.24
N GLY A 51 14.66 -14.30 -2.20
CA GLY A 51 14.10 -12.96 -2.31
C GLY A 51 14.76 -12.05 -3.36
N CYS A 52 14.01 -11.09 -3.89
CA CYS A 52 14.42 -10.24 -5.00
C CYS A 52 14.11 -8.77 -4.77
N ILE A 53 14.83 -7.87 -5.44
CA ILE A 53 14.53 -6.43 -5.44
C ILE A 53 13.73 -6.11 -6.69
N ILE A 54 12.64 -5.38 -6.50
CA ILE A 54 11.78 -4.89 -7.57
C ILE A 54 11.55 -3.39 -7.41
N THR A 55 11.06 -2.80 -8.50
CA THR A 55 10.71 -1.39 -8.56
C THR A 55 9.23 -1.23 -8.83
N TYR A 56 8.56 -0.38 -8.06
CA TYR A 56 7.16 -0.03 -8.26
C TYR A 56 7.02 1.46 -8.60
N HIS A 57 6.30 1.76 -9.68
CA HIS A 57 6.02 3.13 -10.11
C HIS A 57 4.67 3.60 -9.59
N CYS A 58 4.70 4.50 -8.61
CA CYS A 58 3.54 5.13 -7.99
C CYS A 58 2.95 6.24 -8.87
N ARG A 59 1.62 6.26 -8.98
CA ARG A 59 0.86 7.24 -9.79
C ARG A 59 0.11 8.27 -8.94
N LEU A 60 0.26 8.25 -7.62
CA LEU A 60 -0.38 9.22 -6.74
C LEU A 60 0.28 10.58 -6.91
N GLU A 61 -0.51 11.66 -6.92
CA GLU A 61 0.02 13.01 -7.17
C GLU A 61 0.68 13.61 -5.93
N LYS A 62 0.08 13.41 -4.75
CA LYS A 62 0.50 14.10 -3.52
C LYS A 62 1.59 13.32 -2.79
N HIS A 63 2.68 13.99 -2.43
CA HIS A 63 3.84 13.37 -1.76
C HIS A 63 3.47 12.56 -0.51
N TRP A 64 2.60 13.09 0.36
CA TRP A 64 2.16 12.38 1.56
C TRP A 64 1.34 11.11 1.26
N GLN A 65 0.60 11.07 0.14
CA GLN A 65 -0.12 9.87 -0.29
C GLN A 65 0.86 8.81 -0.79
N LYS A 66 1.93 9.23 -1.49
CA LYS A 66 3.01 8.33 -1.92
C LYS A 66 3.70 7.69 -0.70
N LEU A 67 4.04 8.50 0.31
CA LEU A 67 4.64 8.01 1.56
C LEU A 67 3.71 7.05 2.32
N LEU A 68 2.41 7.36 2.37
CA LEU A 68 1.41 6.48 2.96
C LEU A 68 1.37 5.13 2.24
N LEU A 69 1.28 5.15 0.90
CA LEU A 69 1.26 3.94 0.08
C LEU A 69 2.54 3.11 0.29
N PHE A 70 3.72 3.74 0.29
CA PHE A 70 5.00 3.06 0.52
C PHE A 70 5.02 2.31 1.85
N ASN A 71 4.56 2.94 2.93
CA ASN A 71 4.47 2.31 4.25
C ASN A 71 3.42 1.18 4.27
N MET A 72 2.26 1.39 3.64
CA MET A 72 1.21 0.36 3.59
C MET A 72 1.71 -0.89 2.86
N ILE A 73 2.34 -0.71 1.71
CA ILE A 73 2.89 -1.80 0.92
C ILE A 73 4.00 -2.51 1.70
N SER A 74 4.89 -1.78 2.38
CA SER A 74 5.97 -2.38 3.19
C SER A 74 5.47 -3.25 4.34
N MET A 75 4.23 -3.06 4.80
CA MET A 75 3.62 -3.87 5.86
C MET A 75 2.82 -5.07 5.33
N THR A 76 2.76 -5.25 4.00
CA THR A 76 2.11 -6.43 3.39
C THR A 76 2.97 -7.69 3.54
N PRO A 77 2.37 -8.89 3.46
CA PRO A 77 3.07 -10.14 3.70
C PRO A 77 4.28 -10.31 2.78
N GLY A 78 5.46 -10.54 3.36
CA GLY A 78 6.64 -10.93 2.59
C GLY A 78 7.28 -9.80 1.77
N THR A 79 7.05 -8.53 2.13
CA THR A 79 7.66 -7.37 1.45
C THR A 79 8.34 -6.41 2.41
N LEU A 80 9.31 -5.65 1.92
CA LEU A 80 10.00 -4.60 2.66
C LEU A 80 10.32 -3.42 1.74
N GLY A 81 9.93 -2.21 2.13
CA GLY A 81 10.39 -0.99 1.47
C GLY A 81 11.87 -0.73 1.76
N VAL A 82 12.66 -0.59 0.71
CA VAL A 82 14.11 -0.33 0.80
C VAL A 82 14.39 1.16 0.69
N ASP A 83 13.86 1.80 -0.36
CA ASP A 83 14.12 3.20 -0.66
C ASP A 83 13.04 3.80 -1.55
N VAL A 84 13.04 5.12 -1.65
CA VAL A 84 12.16 5.91 -2.51
C VAL A 84 13.00 6.95 -3.26
N ASP A 85 12.73 7.15 -4.55
CA ASP A 85 13.42 8.19 -5.33
C ASP A 85 13.12 9.62 -4.83
N ASN A 86 13.92 10.59 -5.30
CA ASN A 86 13.79 11.99 -4.89
C ASN A 86 12.38 12.57 -5.12
N ASP A 87 11.68 12.12 -6.16
CA ASP A 87 10.34 12.60 -6.50
C ASP A 87 9.22 11.84 -5.78
N GLY A 88 9.55 10.79 -5.03
CA GLY A 88 8.59 9.95 -4.32
C GLY A 88 7.82 8.96 -5.20
N SER A 89 8.12 8.88 -6.50
CA SER A 89 7.31 8.19 -7.51
C SER A 89 7.80 6.76 -7.78
N ILE A 90 9.02 6.43 -7.38
CA ILE A 90 9.64 5.12 -7.61
C ILE A 90 9.97 4.50 -6.25
N PHE A 91 9.34 3.37 -5.95
CA PHE A 91 9.59 2.61 -4.72
C PHE A 91 10.50 1.43 -5.02
N VAL A 92 11.58 1.31 -4.27
CA VAL A 92 12.45 0.14 -4.27
C VAL A 92 11.96 -0.79 -3.17
N ILE A 93 11.57 -2.00 -3.54
CA ILE A 93 10.93 -2.97 -2.65
C ILE A 93 11.72 -4.27 -2.71
N HIS A 94 11.99 -4.86 -1.55
CA HIS A 94 12.51 -6.21 -1.42
C HIS A 94 11.35 -7.19 -1.17
N LEU A 95 11.25 -8.23 -1.99
CA LEU A 95 10.35 -9.34 -1.79
C LEU A 95 11.09 -10.49 -1.11
N LEU A 96 10.43 -11.12 -0.15
CA LEU A 96 10.95 -12.29 0.56
C LEU A 96 10.99 -13.53 -0.33
N ASN A 97 10.05 -13.65 -1.27
CA ASN A 97 9.97 -14.72 -2.26
C ASN A 97 9.82 -14.12 -3.66
N VAL A 98 10.58 -14.64 -4.63
CA VAL A 98 10.52 -14.20 -6.02
C VAL A 98 9.17 -14.49 -6.67
N ASP A 99 8.51 -15.58 -6.26
CA ASP A 99 7.23 -16.02 -6.84
C ASP A 99 6.05 -15.09 -6.45
N ASP A 100 6.21 -14.29 -5.40
CA ASP A 100 5.19 -13.34 -4.93
C ASP A 100 5.13 -12.05 -5.75
N LYS A 101 5.98 -11.89 -6.77
CA LYS A 101 6.11 -10.66 -7.56
C LYS A 101 4.80 -10.21 -8.20
N ASP A 102 4.06 -11.11 -8.84
CA ASP A 102 2.79 -10.75 -9.50
C ASP A 102 1.70 -10.42 -8.48
N HIS A 103 1.68 -11.16 -7.37
CA HIS A 103 0.77 -10.91 -6.26
C HIS A 103 1.01 -9.53 -5.65
N PHE A 104 2.27 -9.17 -5.44
CA PHE A 104 2.67 -7.86 -4.97
C PHE A 104 2.14 -6.74 -5.87
N PHE A 105 2.37 -6.80 -7.19
CA PHE A 105 1.92 -5.74 -8.11
C PHE A 105 0.40 -5.57 -8.10
N LYS A 106 -0.33 -6.68 -7.98
CA LYS A 106 -1.79 -6.66 -7.84
C LYS A 106 -2.22 -5.98 -6.54
N GLN A 107 -1.60 -6.32 -5.42
CA GLN A 107 -1.92 -5.71 -4.13
C GLN A 107 -1.57 -4.22 -4.09
N ALA A 108 -0.37 -3.85 -4.53
CA ALA A 108 0.07 -2.46 -4.62
C ALA A 108 -0.90 -1.61 -5.45
N ARG A 109 -1.39 -2.14 -6.58
CA ARG A 109 -2.38 -1.47 -7.41
C ARG A 109 -3.73 -1.31 -6.73
N ILE A 110 -4.17 -2.28 -5.94
CA ILE A 110 -5.42 -2.19 -5.16
C ILE A 110 -5.30 -1.06 -4.13
N PHE A 111 -4.22 -1.02 -3.35
CA PHE A 111 -3.98 0.05 -2.38
C PHE A 111 -3.92 1.42 -3.06
N GLU A 112 -3.16 1.54 -4.16
CA GLU A 112 -3.06 2.79 -4.91
C GLU A 112 -4.42 3.28 -5.42
N ASN A 113 -5.23 2.38 -5.99
CA ASN A 113 -6.57 2.72 -6.49
C ASN A 113 -7.52 3.14 -5.36
N LEU A 114 -7.43 2.50 -4.19
CA LEU A 114 -8.24 2.85 -3.03
C LEU A 114 -7.86 4.24 -2.50
N LEU A 115 -6.55 4.51 -2.37
CA LEU A 115 -6.05 5.81 -1.92
C LEU A 115 -6.37 6.92 -2.92
N SER A 116 -6.22 6.68 -4.23
CA SER A 116 -6.53 7.65 -5.28
C SER A 116 -8.00 8.08 -5.27
N LYS A 117 -8.93 7.18 -4.93
CA LYS A 117 -10.35 7.50 -4.82
C LYS A 117 -10.70 8.19 -3.51
N ALA A 118 -9.97 7.88 -2.44
CA ALA A 118 -10.23 8.39 -1.10
C ALA A 118 -9.66 9.82 -0.88
N LEU A 119 -8.50 10.14 -1.44
CA LEU A 119 -7.64 11.25 -0.97
C LEU A 119 -7.32 12.32 -2.03
#